data_AF-A0A258BLB4-F1
#
_entry.id   AF-A0A258BLB4-F1
#
_cell.length_a   1.000
_cell.length_b   1.000
_cell.length_c   1.000
_cell.angle_alpha   90.00
_cell.angle_beta   90.00
_cell.angle_gamma   90.00
#
_symmetry.space_group_name_H-M   'P 1'
#
loop_
_entity.id
_entity.type
_entity.pdbx_description
1 polymer ?
#
loop_
_entity_poly.entity_id
_entity_poly.type
_entity_poly.pdbx_seq_one_letter_code
_entity_poly.pdbx_strand_id
1 'polypeptide(L)'
;MQLPADQELVLVAGSPPVRALKLRYYEDQNFTERLKEAPGFAAAIPVVRQDDWGTEVRSIHEGLMQAAEIEPDGDGLGPQKARDAARDRAQVSAPARPGRSQTKSRGAPQPSLFDALVQADSLEQATGVDLMGNGE
;
A
#
# COMPACT_ATOMS: atom_id res chain seq x y z
N MET A 1 -2.35 -19.71 24.69
CA MET A 1 -2.79 -20.42 23.47
C MET A 1 -1.80 -20.17 22.32
N GLN A 2 -0.51 -20.46 22.51
CA GLN A 2 0.50 -20.12 21.52
C GLN A 2 1.43 -21.32 21.30
N LEU A 3 1.54 -21.75 20.06
CA LEU A 3 2.47 -22.79 19.66
C LEU A 3 3.84 -22.16 19.35
N PRO A 4 4.93 -22.90 19.57
CA PRO A 4 6.23 -22.58 19.01
C PRO A 4 6.18 -22.38 17.49
N ALA A 5 7.06 -21.54 16.94
CA ALA A 5 7.03 -21.16 15.53
C ALA A 5 7.24 -22.32 14.55
N ASP A 6 7.90 -23.39 15.01
CA ASP A 6 8.19 -24.63 14.30
C ASP A 6 7.07 -25.67 14.42
N GLN A 7 5.95 -25.35 15.09
CA GLN A 7 4.87 -26.29 15.37
C GLN A 7 3.51 -25.76 14.88
N GLU A 8 2.66 -26.67 14.42
CA GLU A 8 1.29 -26.38 14.00
C GLU A 8 0.32 -27.50 14.37
N LEU A 9 -0.98 -27.18 14.36
CA LEU A 9 -2.05 -28.18 14.49
C LEU A 9 -2.59 -28.51 13.10
N VAL A 10 -2.48 -29.77 12.71
CA VAL A 10 -3.04 -30.30 11.48
C VAL A 10 -4.40 -30.92 11.79
N LEU A 11 -5.42 -30.45 11.09
CA LEU A 11 -6.77 -30.97 11.18
C LEU A 11 -7.04 -31.86 9.97
N VAL A 12 -7.22 -33.15 10.22
CA VAL A 12 -7.58 -34.14 9.19
C VAL A 12 -8.98 -34.65 9.48
N ALA A 13 -9.84 -34.71 8.47
CA ALA A 13 -11.21 -35.16 8.64
C ALA A 13 -11.27 -36.57 9.25
N GLY A 14 -12.11 -36.73 10.28
CA GLY A 14 -12.26 -38.01 10.99
C GLY A 14 -11.11 -38.40 11.93
N SER A 15 -10.07 -37.56 12.05
CA SER A 15 -8.97 -37.76 13.00
C SER A 15 -8.96 -36.68 14.08
N PRO A 16 -8.49 -36.99 15.30
CA PRO A 16 -8.28 -35.96 16.32
C PRO A 16 -7.20 -34.95 15.85
N PRO A 17 -7.22 -33.70 16.35
CA PRO A 17 -6.21 -32.71 16.01
C PRO A 17 -4.79 -33.21 16.28
N VAL A 18 -3.92 -33.12 15.26
CA VAL A 18 -2.53 -33.60 15.35
C VAL A 18 -1.60 -32.42 15.54
N ARG A 19 -0.77 -32.45 16.57
CA ARG A 19 0.33 -31.50 16.74
C ARG A 19 1.52 -31.98 15.92
N ALA A 20 1.94 -31.19 14.95
CA ALA A 20 2.99 -31.51 14.00
C ALA A 20 4.14 -30.50 14.06
N LEU A 21 5.31 -30.91 13.56
CA LEU A 21 6.41 -30.01 13.25
C LEU A 21 6.28 -29.51 11.82
N LYS A 22 6.66 -28.25 11.58
CA LYS A 22 6.73 -27.69 10.23
C LYS A 22 7.82 -28.37 9.43
N LEU A 23 7.46 -28.84 8.25
CA LEU A 23 8.41 -29.37 7.27
C LEU A 23 9.22 -28.21 6.70
N ARG A 24 10.53 -28.40 6.61
CA ARG A 24 11.44 -27.44 5.98
C ARG A 24 11.77 -27.95 4.58
N TYR A 25 11.47 -27.12 3.59
CA TYR A 25 11.53 -27.47 2.17
C TYR A 25 12.87 -28.07 1.71
N TYR A 26 14.00 -27.66 2.32
CA TYR A 26 15.34 -28.13 1.97
C TYR A 26 15.89 -29.24 2.88
N GLU A 27 15.18 -29.57 3.97
CA GLU A 27 15.63 -30.58 4.93
C GLU A 27 14.82 -31.88 4.80
N ASP A 28 13.57 -31.79 4.33
CA ASP A 28 12.71 -32.96 4.19
C ASP A 28 12.91 -33.66 2.84
N GLN A 29 13.06 -34.98 2.89
CA GLN A 29 13.33 -35.81 1.72
C GLN A 29 12.21 -35.73 0.66
N ASN A 30 10.95 -35.65 1.06
CA ASN A 30 9.81 -35.61 0.12
C ASN A 30 9.77 -34.30 -0.71
N PHE A 31 10.36 -33.23 -0.18
CA PHE A 31 10.43 -31.93 -0.85
C PHE A 31 11.73 -31.73 -1.63
N THR A 32 12.84 -32.26 -1.13
CA THR A 32 14.14 -32.16 -1.81
C THR A 32 14.16 -32.87 -3.15
N GLU A 33 13.36 -33.93 -3.35
CA GLU A 33 13.15 -34.54 -4.67
C GLU A 33 12.56 -33.59 -5.72
N ARG A 34 11.89 -32.52 -5.28
CA ARG A 34 11.30 -31.49 -6.14
C ARG A 34 12.22 -30.29 -6.35
N LEU A 35 13.38 -30.28 -5.71
CA LEU A 35 14.37 -29.21 -5.84
C LEU A 35 14.96 -29.26 -7.24
N LYS A 36 14.85 -28.16 -7.98
CA LYS A 36 15.53 -27.99 -9.27
C LYS A 36 16.88 -27.33 -9.04
N GLU A 37 17.85 -27.65 -9.90
CA GLU A 37 19.12 -26.93 -9.91
C GLU A 37 18.89 -25.43 -10.10
N ALA A 38 19.70 -24.63 -9.42
CA ALA A 38 19.70 -23.20 -9.62
C ALA A 38 19.97 -22.92 -11.11
N PRO A 39 19.23 -21.98 -11.74
CA PRO A 39 19.49 -21.64 -13.13
C PRO A 39 20.94 -21.15 -13.26
N GLY A 40 21.62 -21.59 -14.34
CA GLY A 40 22.99 -21.16 -14.61
C GLY A 40 23.10 -19.64 -14.69
N PHE A 41 24.18 -19.06 -14.15
CA PHE A 41 24.37 -17.62 -13.98
C PHE A 41 24.12 -16.79 -15.26
N ALA A 42 24.42 -17.35 -16.44
CA ALA A 42 24.23 -16.69 -17.73
C ALA A 42 22.75 -16.66 -18.21
N ALA A 43 21.89 -17.53 -17.71
CA ALA A 43 20.47 -17.58 -18.06
C ALA A 43 19.58 -16.78 -17.08
N ALA A 44 20.14 -16.33 -15.95
CA ALA A 44 19.38 -15.89 -14.79
C ALA A 44 19.18 -14.37 -14.67
N ILE A 45 19.86 -13.58 -15.51
CA ILE A 45 19.68 -12.11 -15.51
C ILE A 45 18.91 -11.75 -16.77
N PRO A 46 17.56 -11.65 -16.70
CA PRO A 46 16.81 -11.07 -17.80
C PRO A 46 17.33 -9.65 -18.06
N VAL A 47 17.32 -9.24 -19.33
CA VAL A 47 17.58 -7.85 -19.68
C VAL A 47 16.64 -6.97 -18.86
N VAL A 48 17.16 -5.85 -18.33
CA VAL A 48 16.37 -4.87 -17.59
C VAL A 48 15.13 -4.53 -18.40
N ARG A 49 13.97 -5.00 -17.94
CA ARG A 49 12.68 -4.70 -18.56
C ARG A 49 12.36 -3.25 -18.23
N GLN A 50 11.99 -2.47 -19.24
CA GLN A 50 11.42 -1.16 -18.98
C GLN A 50 10.12 -1.35 -18.18
N ASP A 51 9.89 -0.48 -17.21
CA ASP A 51 8.67 -0.54 -16.41
C ASP A 51 7.47 -0.13 -17.29
N ASP A 52 6.61 -1.10 -17.62
CA ASP A 52 5.40 -0.85 -18.41
C ASP A 52 4.34 -0.03 -17.64
N TRP A 53 4.53 0.14 -16.32
CA TRP A 53 3.60 0.86 -15.45
C TRP A 53 3.90 2.36 -15.39
N GLY A 54 5.17 2.76 -15.54
CA GLY A 54 5.60 4.15 -15.42
C GLY A 54 5.24 5.04 -16.62
N THR A 55 4.91 4.44 -17.77
CA THR A 55 4.53 5.17 -18.99
C THR A 55 3.06 5.55 -19.06
N GLU A 56 2.20 4.93 -18.25
CA GLU A 56 0.75 5.13 -18.31
C GLU A 56 0.25 5.83 -17.03
N VAL A 57 0.14 7.16 -17.07
CA VAL A 57 -0.51 7.92 -16.00
C VAL A 57 -2.02 7.84 -16.21
N ARG A 58 -2.73 7.11 -15.35
CA ARG A 58 -4.20 7.08 -15.38
C ARG A 58 -4.77 8.42 -14.90
N SER A 59 -5.67 9.00 -15.68
CA SER A 59 -6.49 10.14 -15.24
C SER A 59 -7.57 9.67 -14.25
N ILE A 60 -8.11 10.63 -13.49
CA ILE A 60 -9.24 10.38 -12.60
C ILE A 60 -10.44 9.95 -13.45
N HIS A 61 -11.04 8.81 -13.13
CA HIS A 61 -12.25 8.32 -13.79
C HIS A 61 -13.48 8.73 -12.98
N GLU A 62 -14.36 9.57 -13.55
CA GLU A 62 -15.51 10.19 -12.88
C GLU A 62 -16.47 9.17 -12.24
N GLY A 63 -16.68 8.00 -12.85
CA GLY A 63 -17.52 6.95 -12.27
C GLY A 63 -16.99 6.37 -10.95
N LEU A 64 -15.69 6.52 -10.64
CA LEU A 64 -15.12 6.12 -9.36
C LEU A 64 -15.28 7.19 -8.27
N MET A 65 -15.58 8.45 -8.63
CA MET A 65 -15.98 9.47 -7.65
C MET A 65 -17.37 9.16 -7.08
N GLN A 66 -18.30 8.75 -7.94
CA GLN A 66 -19.68 8.43 -7.54
C GLN A 66 -19.76 7.16 -6.69
N ALA A 67 -18.92 6.16 -6.95
CA ALA A 67 -18.86 4.94 -6.14
C ALA A 67 -18.37 5.17 -4.70
N ALA A 68 -17.63 6.26 -4.44
CA ALA A 68 -17.19 6.62 -3.10
C ALA A 68 -18.28 7.32 -2.26
N GLU A 69 -19.37 7.75 -2.90
CA GLU A 69 -20.54 8.39 -2.28
C GLU A 69 -21.65 7.39 -1.93
N ILE A 70 -21.51 6.13 -2.37
CA ILE A 70 -22.44 5.06 -1.99
C ILE A 70 -22.19 4.75 -0.51
N GLU A 71 -23.14 5.11 0.36
CA GLU A 71 -23.12 4.66 1.75
C GLU A 71 -23.15 3.13 1.77
N PRO A 72 -22.24 2.49 2.52
CA PRO A 72 -22.27 1.04 2.66
C PRO A 72 -23.51 0.65 3.47
N ASP A 73 -24.45 -0.04 2.84
CA ASP A 73 -25.49 -0.78 3.54
C ASP A 73 -24.85 -1.95 4.31
N GLY A 74 -24.38 -1.69 5.53
CA GLY A 74 -23.88 -2.72 6.44
C GLY A 74 -22.87 -2.22 7.48
N ASP A 75 -22.66 -3.01 8.53
CA ASP A 75 -21.82 -2.78 9.73
C ASP A 75 -20.30 -2.58 9.47
N GLY A 76 -19.94 -2.07 8.29
CA GLY A 76 -18.58 -1.70 7.91
C GLY A 76 -18.19 -0.29 8.39
N LEU A 77 -16.89 -0.06 8.52
CA LEU A 77 -16.37 1.28 8.73
C LEU A 77 -16.65 2.11 7.47
N GLY A 78 -17.41 3.20 7.62
CA GLY A 78 -17.66 4.14 6.53
C GLY A 78 -16.38 4.58 5.83
N PRO A 79 -16.46 5.02 4.56
CA PRO A 79 -15.31 5.20 3.66
C PRO A 79 -14.19 6.09 4.24
N GLN A 80 -14.54 7.09 5.07
CA GLN A 80 -13.56 7.93 5.74
C GLN A 80 -12.76 7.18 6.81
N LYS A 81 -13.41 6.38 7.67
CA LYS A 81 -12.72 5.58 8.70
C LYS A 81 -11.83 4.49 8.09
N ALA A 82 -12.24 3.93 6.95
CA ALA A 82 -11.41 2.98 6.21
C ALA A 82 -10.13 3.64 5.65
N ARG A 83 -10.22 4.87 5.14
CA ARG A 83 -9.08 5.67 4.69
C ARG A 83 -8.12 6.00 5.84
N ASP A 84 -8.64 6.41 6.98
CA ASP A 84 -7.84 6.72 8.16
C ASP A 84 -7.10 5.48 8.68
N ALA A 85 -7.79 4.34 8.77
CA ALA A 85 -7.17 3.06 9.17
C ALA A 85 -6.10 2.59 8.18
N ALA A 86 -6.30 2.77 6.87
CA ALA A 86 -5.31 2.46 5.85
C ALA A 86 -4.08 3.37 5.96
N ARG A 87 -4.28 4.66 6.25
CA ARG A 87 -3.20 5.64 6.48
C ARG A 87 -2.36 5.26 7.70
N ASP A 88 -3.01 4.93 8.81
CA ASP A 88 -2.33 4.49 10.03
C ASP A 88 -1.52 3.22 9.78
N ARG A 89 -2.10 2.24 9.06
CA ARG A 89 -1.38 1.00 8.72
C ARG A 89 -0.18 1.24 7.82
N ALA A 90 -0.27 2.16 6.87
CA ALA A 90 0.86 2.54 6.01
C ALA A 90 1.97 3.29 6.78
N GLN A 91 1.62 4.05 7.81
CA GLN A 91 2.60 4.70 8.69
C GLN A 91 3.32 3.68 9.58
N VAL A 92 2.62 2.66 10.07
CA VAL A 92 3.19 1.60 10.91
C VAL A 92 4.07 0.64 10.11
N SER A 93 3.78 0.43 8.82
CA SER A 93 4.56 -0.46 7.95
C SER A 93 5.69 0.24 7.19
N ALA A 94 5.83 1.55 7.31
CA ALA A 94 6.92 2.29 6.70
C ALA A 94 8.27 1.82 7.30
N PRO A 95 9.24 1.37 6.48
CA PRO A 95 10.53 0.96 7.00
C PRO A 95 11.22 2.14 7.66
N ALA A 96 11.71 1.95 8.89
CA ALA A 96 12.62 2.89 9.54
C ALA A 96 13.88 3.02 8.67
N ARG A 97 13.94 4.04 7.82
CA ARG A 97 15.14 4.34 7.02
C ARG A 97 16.31 4.55 7.99
N PRO A 98 17.41 3.79 7.87
CA PRO A 98 18.62 4.13 8.60
C PRO A 98 19.13 5.48 8.05
N GLY A 99 19.52 6.35 8.97
CA GLY A 99 19.81 7.76 8.73
C GLY A 99 20.73 8.00 7.53
N ARG A 100 20.17 8.56 6.47
CA ARG A 100 20.93 9.44 5.56
C ARG A 100 20.69 10.86 6.03
N SER A 101 21.75 11.50 6.48
CA SER A 101 21.83 12.93 6.76
C SER A 101 21.42 13.70 5.50
N GLN A 102 20.14 14.06 5.42
CA GLN A 102 19.70 15.06 4.46
C GLN A 102 20.21 16.41 4.96
N THR A 103 21.22 16.93 4.29
CA THR A 103 21.61 18.33 4.34
C THR A 103 20.36 19.19 4.07
N LYS A 104 19.93 19.91 5.10
CA LYS A 104 18.85 20.90 5.02
C LYS A 104 19.24 22.01 4.03
N SER A 105 18.87 21.90 2.76
CA SER A 105 18.60 23.11 1.99
C SER A 105 17.24 23.63 2.46
N ARG A 106 17.28 24.55 3.42
CA ARG A 106 16.13 25.37 3.82
C ARG A 106 15.74 26.27 2.64
N GLY A 107 15.02 25.72 1.67
CA GLY A 107 14.12 26.50 0.83
C GLY A 107 12.78 26.56 1.55
N ALA A 108 12.20 27.75 1.69
CA ALA A 108 10.85 27.90 2.22
C ALA A 108 9.89 27.01 1.40
N PRO A 109 8.97 26.25 2.03
CA PRO A 109 8.01 25.44 1.30
C PRO A 109 7.20 26.39 0.41
N GLN A 110 7.34 26.23 -0.90
CA GLN A 110 6.45 26.92 -1.83
C GLN A 110 5.05 26.35 -1.58
N PRO A 111 4.03 27.19 -1.38
CA PRO A 111 2.66 26.69 -1.20
C PRO A 111 2.31 25.87 -2.43
N SER A 112 1.75 24.68 -2.19
CA SER A 112 1.28 23.84 -3.28
C SER A 112 0.15 24.58 -4.02
N LEU A 113 -0.03 24.29 -5.31
CA LEU A 113 -1.14 24.88 -6.09
C LEU A 113 -2.49 24.67 -5.38
N PHE A 114 -2.62 23.55 -4.66
CA PHE A 114 -3.80 23.20 -3.89
C PHE A 114 -4.01 24.11 -2.67
N ASP A 115 -2.93 24.44 -1.93
CA ASP A 115 -3.00 25.38 -0.81
C ASP A 115 -3.37 26.79 -1.28
N ALA A 116 -2.87 27.20 -2.45
CA ALA A 116 -3.21 28.49 -3.05
C ALA A 116 -4.69 28.59 -3.43
N LEU A 117 -5.28 27.51 -3.96
CA LEU A 117 -6.70 27.42 -4.32
C LEU A 117 -7.60 27.50 -3.07
N VAL A 118 -7.27 26.76 -2.01
CA VAL A 118 -8.02 26.80 -0.74
C VAL A 118 -7.91 28.17 -0.08
N GLN A 119 -6.75 28.81 -0.18
CA GLN A 119 -6.54 30.15 0.37
C GLN A 119 -7.29 31.22 -0.42
N ALA A 120 -7.38 31.09 -1.75
CA ALA A 120 -8.19 31.97 -2.60
C ALA A 120 -9.69 31.85 -2.25
N ASP A 121 -10.24 30.64 -2.22
CA ASP A 121 -11.64 30.38 -1.89
C ASP A 121 -12.01 30.90 -0.48
N SER A 122 -11.12 30.70 0.50
CA SER A 122 -11.30 31.23 1.85
C SER A 122 -11.36 32.77 1.89
N LEU A 123 -10.62 33.44 1.01
CA LEU A 123 -10.56 34.90 0.94
C LEU A 123 -11.79 35.47 0.22
N GLU A 124 -12.29 34.79 -0.82
CA GLU A 124 -13.55 35.12 -1.48
C GLU A 124 -14.72 35.03 -0.50
N GLN A 125 -14.79 33.97 0.30
CA GLN A 125 -15.86 33.81 1.30
C GLN A 125 -15.81 34.87 2.42
N ALA A 126 -14.62 35.34 2.79
CA ALA A 126 -14.45 36.34 3.83
C ALA A 126 -14.67 37.78 3.35
N THR A 127 -14.39 38.08 2.08
CA THR A 127 -14.38 39.45 1.55
C THR A 127 -15.43 39.72 0.47
N GLY A 128 -16.02 38.68 -0.12
CA GLY A 128 -17.04 38.77 -1.17
C GLY A 128 -16.52 39.26 -2.52
N VAL A 129 -15.19 39.31 -2.71
CA VAL A 129 -14.55 39.73 -3.97
C VAL A 129 -14.14 38.48 -4.74
N ASP A 130 -14.69 38.28 -5.94
CA ASP A 130 -14.32 37.20 -6.87
C ASP A 130 -12.94 37.47 -7.46
N LEU A 131 -11.98 36.59 -7.15
CA LEU A 131 -10.60 36.63 -7.62
C LEU A 131 -10.32 35.52 -8.66
N MET A 132 -11.27 34.59 -8.84
CA MET A 132 -11.20 33.47 -9.77
C MET A 132 -11.75 33.82 -11.15
N GLY A 133 -12.36 35.00 -11.32
CA GLY A 133 -12.71 35.57 -12.62
C GLY A 133 -13.81 34.79 -13.36
N ASN A 134 -14.75 34.21 -12.61
CA ASN A 134 -15.80 33.33 -13.13
C ASN A 134 -17.20 33.99 -13.12
N GLY A 135 -17.27 35.31 -13.26
CA GLY A 135 -18.53 36.05 -13.43
C GLY A 135 -18.54 36.90 -14.72
N GLU A 136 -19.69 36.94 -15.40
CA GLU A 136 -20.01 37.85 -16.52
C GLU A 136 -19.88 39.33 -16.15
#